data_AF-A0A329XD64-F1
#
_entry.id   AF-A0A329XD64-F1
#
_cell.length_a   1.000
_cell.length_b   1.000
_cell.length_c   1.000
_cell.angle_alpha   90.00
_cell.angle_beta   90.00
_cell.angle_gamma   90.00
#
_symmetry.space_group_name_H-M   'P 1'
#
loop_
_entity.id
_entity.type
_entity.pdbx_description
1 polymer ?
#
loop_
_entity_poly.entity_id
_entity_poly.type
_entity_poly.pdbx_seq_one_letter_code
_entity_poly.pdbx_strand_id
1 'polypeptide(L)'
;MLAVAKKSRQYAWLKEYDSIALQRAVINLNTAFDNFFNPKLKARFPAFKNKHGKQSSYHCVGVKVFDGAIKIPKLSPVEARLHREINGEVKSITITRTATGKY
;
A
#
# COMPACT_ATOMS: atom_id res chain seq x y z
N MET A 1 -4.80 -14.94 -8.78
CA MET A 1 -5.07 -13.83 -9.73
C MET A 1 -3.82 -12.98 -10.04
N LEU A 2 -3.11 -12.41 -9.07
CA LEU A 2 -1.95 -11.53 -9.32
C LEU A 2 -0.76 -12.20 -10.02
N ALA A 3 -0.50 -13.48 -9.72
CA ALA A 3 0.57 -14.26 -10.35
C ALA A 3 0.36 -14.48 -11.86
N VAL A 4 -0.91 -14.58 -12.29
CA VAL A 4 -1.27 -14.72 -13.70
C VAL A 4 -1.11 -13.39 -14.43
N ALA A 5 -1.55 -12.29 -13.81
CA ALA A 5 -1.39 -10.95 -14.37
C ALA A 5 0.10 -10.62 -14.62
N LYS A 6 0.99 -10.91 -13.65
CA LYS A 6 2.44 -10.69 -13.79
C LYS A 6 3.10 -11.49 -14.93
N LYS A 7 2.47 -12.54 -15.47
CA LYS A 7 3.00 -13.30 -16.62
C LYS A 7 2.62 -12.69 -17.97
N SER A 8 1.61 -11.83 -18.00
CA SER A 8 1.20 -11.14 -19.23
C SER A 8 2.16 -10.01 -19.59
N ARG A 9 2.41 -9.82 -20.88
CA ARG A 9 3.24 -8.73 -21.42
C ARG A 9 2.68 -7.34 -21.05
N GLN A 10 1.35 -7.20 -21.03
CA GLN A 10 0.67 -5.94 -20.72
C GLN A 10 0.90 -5.48 -19.27
N TYR A 11 1.05 -6.42 -18.34
CA TYR A 11 1.20 -6.14 -16.91
C TYR A 11 2.59 -6.51 -16.38
N ALA A 12 3.59 -6.59 -17.27
CA ALA A 12 4.96 -6.90 -16.89
C ALA A 12 5.52 -5.91 -15.86
N TRP A 13 5.11 -4.64 -15.96
CA TRP A 13 5.46 -3.56 -15.02
C TRP A 13 5.07 -3.87 -13.57
N LEU A 14 4.05 -4.72 -13.32
CA LEU A 14 3.67 -5.13 -11.95
C LEU A 14 4.79 -5.91 -11.22
N LYS A 15 5.79 -6.43 -11.93
CA LYS A 15 6.93 -7.12 -11.31
C LYS A 15 7.92 -6.16 -10.64
N GLU A 16 7.95 -4.90 -11.07
CA GLU A 16 8.84 -3.86 -10.53
C GLU A 16 8.40 -3.45 -9.12
N TYR A 17 7.09 -3.56 -8.84
CA TYR A 17 6.49 -3.12 -7.59
C TYR A 17 6.35 -4.24 -6.55
N ASP A 18 6.24 -3.82 -5.29
CA ASP A 18 5.98 -4.71 -4.16
C ASP A 18 4.68 -5.49 -4.33
N SER A 19 4.77 -6.81 -4.20
CA SER A 19 3.63 -7.71 -4.31
C SER A 19 2.60 -7.50 -3.21
N ILE A 20 3.02 -7.06 -2.01
CA ILE A 20 2.11 -6.89 -0.88
C ILE A 20 1.21 -5.68 -1.09
N ALA A 21 1.78 -4.56 -1.52
CA ALA A 21 1.01 -3.38 -1.90
C ALA A 21 -0.04 -3.71 -2.98
N LEU A 22 0.34 -4.47 -4.01
CA LEU A 22 -0.56 -4.90 -5.08
C LEU A 22 -1.68 -5.82 -4.56
N GLN A 23 -1.37 -6.78 -3.70
CA GLN A 23 -2.37 -7.65 -3.07
C GLN A 23 -3.34 -6.85 -2.20
N ARG A 24 -2.82 -5.90 -1.41
CA ARG A 24 -3.68 -5.05 -0.57
C ARG A 24 -4.63 -4.19 -1.39
N ALA A 25 -4.20 -3.70 -2.55
CA ALA A 25 -5.07 -2.97 -3.46
C ALA A 25 -6.26 -3.83 -3.93
N VAL A 26 -6.01 -5.11 -4.26
CA VAL A 26 -7.07 -6.07 -4.65
C VAL A 26 -8.01 -6.37 -3.48
N ILE A 27 -7.48 -6.57 -2.28
CA ILE A 27 -8.29 -6.81 -1.06
C ILE A 27 -9.19 -5.61 -0.79
N ASN A 28 -8.65 -4.39 -0.82
CA ASN A 28 -9.43 -3.18 -0.60
C ASN A 28 -10.54 -3.01 -1.65
N LEU A 29 -10.25 -3.37 -2.91
CA LEU A 29 -11.26 -3.35 -3.98
C LEU A 29 -12.37 -4.37 -3.72
N ASN A 30 -12.02 -5.60 -3.31
CA ASN A 30 -13.00 -6.63 -2.98
C ASN A 30 -13.91 -6.16 -1.84
N THR A 31 -13.32 -5.67 -0.74
CA THR A 31 -14.08 -5.13 0.39
C THR A 31 -14.98 -3.97 -0.02
N ALA A 32 -14.54 -3.10 -0.94
CA ALA A 32 -15.38 -2.00 -1.43
C ALA A 32 -16.60 -2.51 -2.20
N PHE A 33 -16.45 -3.53 -3.04
CA PHE A 33 -17.58 -4.17 -3.73
C PHE A 33 -18.48 -4.94 -2.76
N ASP A 34 -17.91 -5.71 -1.83
CA ASP A 34 -18.67 -6.42 -0.80
C ASP A 34 -19.55 -5.44 -0.01
N ASN A 35 -19.01 -4.28 0.33
CA ASN A 35 -19.75 -3.21 1.01
C ASN A 35 -20.82 -2.58 0.11
N PHE A 36 -20.54 -2.36 -1.17
CA PHE A 36 -21.49 -1.81 -2.13
C PHE A 36 -22.71 -2.70 -2.34
N PHE A 37 -22.53 -4.02 -2.40
CA PHE A 37 -23.63 -4.97 -2.56
C PHE A 37 -24.35 -5.30 -1.26
N ASN A 38 -23.84 -4.87 -0.10
CA ASN A 38 -24.48 -5.11 1.18
C ASN A 38 -25.60 -4.06 1.42
N PRO A 39 -26.89 -4.46 1.42
CA PRO A 39 -28.01 -3.52 1.54
C PRO A 39 -28.09 -2.81 2.90
N LYS A 40 -27.38 -3.33 3.93
CA LYS A 40 -27.31 -2.69 5.26
C LYS A 40 -26.33 -1.53 5.29
N LEU A 41 -25.37 -1.49 4.37
CA LEU A 41 -24.35 -0.45 4.31
C LEU A 41 -24.77 0.59 3.27
N LYS A 42 -24.76 1.88 3.64
CA LYS A 42 -24.96 3.00 2.71
C LYS A 42 -23.68 3.28 1.91
N ALA A 43 -23.12 2.25 1.28
CA ALA A 43 -21.91 2.35 0.49
C ALA A 43 -22.24 2.85 -0.93
N ARG A 44 -21.41 3.75 -1.46
CA ARG A 44 -21.48 4.18 -2.86
C ARG A 44 -20.67 3.23 -3.73
N PHE A 45 -20.89 3.30 -5.05
CA PHE A 45 -20.11 2.53 -6.02
C PHE A 45 -18.60 2.80 -5.82
N PRO A 46 -17.74 1.76 -5.78
CA PRO A 46 -16.30 1.93 -5.60
C PRO A 46 -15.69 2.83 -6.69
N ALA A 47 -14.84 3.77 -6.29
CA ALA A 47 -14.14 4.66 -7.20
C ALA A 47 -12.63 4.42 -7.15
N PHE A 48 -11.95 4.62 -8.28
CA PHE A 48 -10.49 4.58 -8.32
C PHE A 48 -9.87 5.70 -7.49
N LYS A 49 -8.66 5.45 -6.95
CA LYS A 49 -7.90 6.48 -6.24
C LYS A 49 -7.53 7.62 -7.20
N ASN A 50 -7.78 8.85 -6.79
CA ASN A 50 -7.30 10.04 -7.50
C ASN A 50 -5.80 10.24 -7.24
N LYS A 51 -4.99 10.46 -8.29
CA LYS A 51 -3.55 10.77 -8.21
C LYS A 51 -3.21 11.92 -7.25
N HIS A 52 -4.05 12.95 -7.18
CA HIS A 52 -3.82 14.16 -6.37
C HIS A 52 -4.44 14.09 -4.97
N GLY A 53 -5.18 13.01 -4.67
CA GLY A 53 -5.77 12.81 -3.36
C GLY A 53 -4.79 12.20 -2.36
N LYS A 54 -5.25 12.08 -1.10
CA LYS A 54 -4.52 11.33 -0.06
C LYS A 54 -4.27 9.89 -0.53
N GLN A 55 -3.00 9.49 -0.56
CA GLN A 55 -2.59 8.13 -0.90
C GLN A 55 -2.12 7.40 0.34
N SER A 56 -2.40 6.10 0.42
CA SER A 56 -1.80 5.23 1.41
C SER A 56 -1.41 3.90 0.80
N SER A 57 -0.28 3.36 1.26
CA SER A 57 0.23 2.05 0.91
C SER A 57 0.61 1.29 2.18
N TYR A 58 0.26 0.01 2.23
CA TYR A 58 0.49 -0.88 3.37
C TYR A 58 1.51 -1.95 2.98
N HIS A 59 2.49 -2.16 3.86
CA HIS A 59 3.58 -3.13 3.66
C HIS A 59 3.81 -3.91 4.97
N CYS A 60 4.02 -5.22 4.88
CA CYS A 60 4.18 -6.08 6.07
C CYS A 60 5.35 -7.05 6.05
N VAL A 61 6.07 -7.23 4.92
CA VAL A 61 7.21 -8.17 4.85
C VAL A 61 8.43 -7.42 4.37
N GLY A 62 9.60 -7.74 4.91
CA GLY A 62 10.87 -7.13 4.50
C GLY A 62 11.01 -5.66 4.89
N VAL A 63 10.17 -5.20 5.81
CA VAL A 63 10.21 -3.86 6.36
C VAL A 63 11.22 -3.82 7.50
N LYS A 64 12.15 -2.86 7.46
CA LYS A 64 13.10 -2.62 8.55
C LYS A 64 13.11 -1.14 8.86
N VAL A 65 13.17 -0.81 10.15
CA VAL A 65 13.40 0.56 10.59
C VAL A 65 14.80 0.61 11.16
N PHE A 66 15.56 1.60 10.69
CA PHE A 66 16.87 1.99 11.17
C PHE A 66 16.73 3.33 11.87
N ASP A 67 17.77 3.73 12.61
CA ASP A 67 17.83 5.04 13.22
C ASP A 67 17.89 6.12 12.12
N GLY A 68 16.75 6.77 11.85
CA GLY A 68 16.60 7.78 10.80
C GLY A 68 16.25 7.28 9.39
N ALA A 69 16.03 5.98 9.17
CA ALA A 69 15.63 5.48 7.84
C ALA A 69 14.67 4.27 7.90
N ILE A 70 13.81 4.16 6.89
CA ILE A 70 12.87 3.04 6.73
C ILE A 70 13.20 2.32 5.42
N LYS A 71 13.40 1.00 5.51
CA LYS A 71 13.56 0.14 4.34
C LYS A 71 12.24 -0.56 4.04
N ILE A 72 11.82 -0.42 2.78
CA ILE A 72 10.63 -1.06 2.21
C ILE A 72 11.12 -1.99 1.10
N PRO A 73 10.46 -3.14 0.87
CA PRO A 73 10.80 -3.99 -0.28
C PRO A 73 10.79 -3.22 -1.59
N LYS A 74 11.75 -3.52 -2.48
CA LYS A 74 11.90 -2.92 -3.81
C LYS A 74 12.23 -1.40 -3.82
N LEU A 75 12.47 -0.79 -2.66
CA LEU A 75 12.97 0.58 -2.55
C LEU A 75 14.32 0.61 -1.80
N SER A 76 15.13 1.62 -2.12
CA SER A 76 16.26 1.99 -1.28
C SER A 76 15.77 2.47 0.09
N PRO A 77 16.60 2.39 1.14
CA PRO A 77 16.28 2.98 2.43
C PRO A 77 15.85 4.44 2.26
N VAL A 78 14.69 4.79 2.80
CA VAL A 78 14.12 6.14 2.74
C VAL A 78 14.41 6.82 4.06
N GLU A 79 15.06 7.97 4.03
CA GLU A 79 15.28 8.79 5.22
C GLU A 79 13.94 9.20 5.82
N ALA A 80 13.78 8.95 7.12
CA ALA A 80 12.54 9.17 7.83
C ALA A 80 12.84 9.74 9.20
N ARG A 81 12.16 10.85 9.52
CA ARG A 81 12.20 11.42 10.87
C ARG A 81 11.25 10.63 11.77
N LEU A 82 11.82 9.75 12.59
CA LEU A 82 11.06 9.00 13.58
C LEU A 82 10.67 9.94 14.73
N HIS A 83 9.38 10.21 14.89
CA HIS A 83 8.88 11.01 16.02
C HIS A 83 9.03 10.29 17.37
N ARG A 84 9.07 8.95 17.36
CA ARG A 84 9.27 8.11 18.54
C ARG A 84 10.27 7.02 18.22
N GLU A 85 11.10 6.67 19.20
CA GLU A 85 11.93 5.48 19.15
C GLU A 85 11.03 4.24 19.10
N ILE A 86 11.34 3.34 18.17
CA ILE A 86 10.60 2.09 17.99
C ILE A 86 11.39 1.00 18.71
N ASN A 87 10.96 0.67 19.93
CA ASN A 87 11.52 -0.45 20.68
C ASN A 87 10.84 -1.76 20.23
N GLY A 88 11.52 -2.51 19.35
CA GLY A 88 11.10 -3.84 18.89
C GLY A 88 11.13 -4.03 17.37
N GLU A 89 10.66 -5.20 16.91
CA GLU A 89 10.60 -5.53 15.48
C GLU A 89 9.29 -5.01 14.84
N VAL A 90 9.43 -4.26 13.75
CA VAL A 90 8.30 -3.70 13.03
C VAL A 90 7.66 -4.74 12.12
N LYS A 91 6.42 -5.13 12.45
CA LYS A 91 5.65 -6.11 11.67
C LYS A 91 4.98 -5.54 10.43
N SER A 92 4.64 -4.24 10.44
CA SER A 92 4.01 -3.59 9.29
C SER A 92 4.20 -2.09 9.33
N ILE A 93 4.18 -1.46 8.16
CA ILE A 93 4.22 -0.01 7.98
C ILE A 93 3.12 0.40 7.01
N THR A 94 2.46 1.51 7.35
CA THR A 94 1.56 2.22 6.43
C THR A 94 2.18 3.56 6.08
N ILE A 95 2.46 3.77 4.80
CA ILE A 95 2.98 5.04 4.27
C ILE A 95 1.78 5.83 3.77
N THR A 96 1.65 7.09 4.18
CA THR A 96 0.55 7.95 3.77
C THR A 96 1.07 9.24 3.17
N ARG A 97 0.72 9.51 1.91
CA ARG A 97 0.99 10.81 1.28
C ARG A 97 -0.25 11.69 1.36
N THR A 98 -0.11 12.85 1.97
CA THR A 98 -1.13 13.90 2.01
C THR A 98 -1.28 14.59 0.65
N ALA A 99 -2.40 15.28 0.42
CA ALA A 99 -2.64 16.04 -0.81
C ALA A 99 -1.61 17.16 -1.04
N THR A 100 -1.01 17.68 0.05
CA THR A 100 0.10 18.65 0.00
C THR A 100 1.46 18.02 -0.30
N GLY A 101 1.51 16.70 -0.57
CA GLY A 101 2.73 15.98 -0.91
C GLY A 101 3.60 15.58 0.28
N LYS A 102 3.17 15.83 1.53
CA LYS A 102 3.88 15.39 2.74
C LYS A 102 3.62 13.91 2.98
N TYR A 103 4.66 13.18 3.40
CA TYR A 103 4.65 11.75 3.72
C TYR A 103 4.63 11.51 5.23
#